data_AF-A0A845USJ2-F1
#
_entry.id   AF-A0A845USJ2-F1
#
_cell.length_a   1.000
_cell.length_b   1.000
_cell.length_c   1.000
_cell.angle_alpha   90.00
_cell.angle_beta   90.00
_cell.angle_gamma   90.00
#
_symmetry.space_group_name_H-M   'P 1'
#
loop_
_entity.id
_entity.type
_entity.pdbx_description
1 polymer ?
#
loop_
_entity_poly.entity_id
_entity_poly.type
_entity_poly.pdbx_seq_one_letter_code
_entity_poly.pdbx_strand_id
1 'polypeptide(L)'
;MAQSSYFVPPTAKWPIVGSVGMFVLMIGAANWLNQGSIGPWLLTIGAGIIILMIFGWFSEVIRESRASLYNAAVDASFRQGMIWFIFSEIMFFGAFFGALFYARMFAVPWLGGEGTGAMTNQFLWPQFEATWPTHGPAELGGDFQTIPGLGLPLINTLILLTSGVTITIAHWALKKGQRTALLLWMIATVALACLFLVIQSYEYVHAYQDLGLTLGSGIYGSTFFMLTGFHGLHVVIGTIILIVITIRCAFGHFSKKDHFGWEAAAWYWHFVDVVWLGLFLFVYVV
;
A
#
# COMPACT_ATOMS: atom_id res chain seq x y z
N MET A 1 11.35 -35.42 12.91
CA MET A 1 10.33 -36.17 12.15
C MET A 1 9.34 -35.15 11.63
N ALA A 2 9.25 -34.96 10.32
CA ALA A 2 8.19 -34.12 9.76
C ALA A 2 6.85 -34.79 10.12
N GLN A 3 5.99 -34.09 10.86
CA GLN A 3 4.66 -34.60 11.18
C GLN A 3 3.92 -34.86 9.86
N SER A 4 3.40 -36.09 9.69
CA SER A 4 2.56 -36.47 8.55
C SER A 4 1.23 -35.73 8.55
N SER A 5 0.82 -35.17 9.70
CA SER A 5 -0.37 -34.36 9.86
C SER A 5 -0.13 -32.88 9.55
N TYR A 6 -1.11 -32.22 8.96
CA TYR A 6 -1.15 -30.77 8.81
C TYR A 6 -1.05 -30.09 10.18
N PHE A 7 -0.18 -29.08 10.30
CA PHE A 7 0.01 -28.39 11.57
C PHE A 7 -1.17 -27.46 11.86
N VAL A 8 -1.76 -27.60 13.05
CA VAL A 8 -2.79 -26.71 13.58
C VAL A 8 -2.31 -26.17 14.93
N PRO A 9 -2.23 -24.85 15.12
CA PRO A 9 -1.82 -24.28 16.39
C PRO A 9 -2.74 -24.74 17.53
N PRO A 10 -2.20 -25.07 18.72
CA PRO A 10 -3.00 -25.58 19.84
C PRO A 10 -3.90 -24.52 20.49
N THR A 11 -3.62 -23.23 20.28
CA THR A 11 -4.41 -22.12 20.83
C THR A 11 -4.55 -20.99 19.83
N ALA A 12 -5.68 -20.27 19.86
CA ALA A 12 -5.97 -19.14 19.00
C ALA A 12 -6.25 -17.87 19.83
N LYS A 13 -5.22 -17.34 20.51
CA LYS A 13 -5.35 -16.16 21.39
C LYS A 13 -5.34 -14.82 20.66
N TRP A 14 -4.63 -14.71 19.54
CA TRP A 14 -4.48 -13.45 18.81
C TRP A 14 -5.74 -12.97 18.07
N PRO A 15 -6.60 -13.85 17.51
CA PRO A 15 -7.85 -13.41 16.89
C PRO A 15 -8.74 -12.58 17.80
N ILE A 16 -8.93 -12.96 19.07
CA ILE A 16 -9.77 -12.20 20.00
C ILE A 16 -9.16 -10.84 20.37
N VAL A 17 -7.83 -10.79 20.56
CA VAL A 17 -7.12 -9.52 20.80
C VAL A 17 -7.26 -8.59 19.59
N GLY A 18 -7.15 -9.15 18.38
CA GLY A 18 -7.37 -8.42 17.14
C GLY A 18 -8.79 -7.87 17.02
N SER A 19 -9.81 -8.69 17.28
CA SER A 19 -11.21 -8.25 17.25
C SER A 19 -11.50 -7.12 18.24
N VAL A 20 -11.00 -7.21 19.47
CA VAL A 20 -11.14 -6.15 20.47
C VAL A 20 -10.39 -4.88 20.03
N GLY A 21 -9.16 -5.03 19.53
CA GLY A 21 -8.37 -3.92 19.02
C GLY A 21 -9.07 -3.19 17.87
N MET A 22 -9.61 -3.92 16.89
CA MET A 22 -10.34 -3.35 15.75
C MET A 22 -11.62 -2.65 16.19
N PHE A 23 -12.37 -3.24 17.12
CA PHE A 23 -13.59 -2.63 17.64
C PHE A 23 -13.30 -1.29 18.32
N VAL A 24 -12.30 -1.25 19.20
CA VAL A 24 -11.89 -0.02 19.91
C VAL A 24 -11.36 1.02 18.92
N LEU A 25 -10.54 0.59 17.95
CA LEU A 25 -10.01 1.46 16.89
C LEU A 25 -11.14 2.11 16.08
N MET A 26 -12.12 1.31 15.62
CA MET A 26 -13.23 1.80 14.79
C MET A 26 -14.19 2.71 15.55
N ILE A 27 -14.49 2.40 16.83
CA ILE A 27 -15.28 3.31 17.67
C ILE A 27 -14.52 4.62 17.91
N GLY A 28 -13.21 4.55 18.15
CA GLY A 28 -12.38 5.74 18.30
C GLY A 28 -12.38 6.62 17.05
N ALA A 29 -12.21 6.00 15.87
CA ALA A 29 -12.30 6.69 14.59
C ALA A 29 -13.66 7.35 14.39
N ALA A 30 -14.76 6.60 14.58
CA ALA A 30 -16.11 7.11 14.42
C ALA A 30 -16.39 8.27 15.39
N ASN A 31 -15.98 8.15 16.66
CA ASN A 31 -16.17 9.21 17.63
C ASN A 31 -15.35 10.46 17.30
N TRP A 32 -14.10 10.31 16.85
CA TRP A 32 -13.26 11.44 16.46
C TRP A 32 -13.83 12.18 15.25
N LEU A 33 -14.28 11.45 14.22
CA LEU A 33 -14.96 12.05 13.05
C LEU A 33 -16.24 12.80 13.43
N ASN A 34 -16.90 12.41 14.52
CA ASN A 34 -18.07 13.10 15.07
C ASN A 34 -17.71 14.12 16.16
N GLN A 35 -16.45 14.60 16.19
CA GLN A 35 -15.95 15.64 17.10
C GLN A 35 -16.05 15.29 18.59
N GLY A 36 -16.14 13.99 18.92
CA GLY A 36 -16.13 13.52 20.30
C GLY A 36 -14.72 13.58 20.92
N SER A 37 -14.63 14.08 22.15
CA SER A 37 -13.35 14.28 22.84
C SER A 37 -12.61 13.00 23.21
N ILE A 38 -13.33 11.88 23.32
CA ILE A 38 -12.75 10.57 23.65
C ILE A 38 -12.18 9.84 22.41
N GLY A 39 -12.57 10.27 21.21
CA GLY A 39 -12.22 9.64 19.94
C GLY A 39 -10.71 9.41 19.73
N PRO A 40 -9.86 10.45 19.83
CA PRO A 40 -8.41 10.28 19.67
C PRO A 40 -7.79 9.29 20.66
N TRP A 41 -8.28 9.25 21.90
CA TRP A 41 -7.80 8.32 22.94
C TRP A 41 -8.18 6.87 22.62
N LEU A 42 -9.44 6.63 22.24
CA LEU A 42 -9.87 5.29 21.84
C LEU A 42 -9.17 4.82 20.57
N LEU A 43 -8.98 5.71 19.59
CA LEU A 43 -8.26 5.38 18.37
C LEU A 43 -6.81 4.96 18.68
N THR A 44 -6.10 5.74 19.49
CA THR A 44 -4.70 5.44 19.85
C THR A 44 -4.57 4.15 20.68
N ILE A 45 -5.48 3.90 21.62
CA ILE A 45 -5.54 2.64 22.38
C ILE A 45 -5.82 1.46 21.44
N GLY A 46 -6.82 1.56 20.57
CA GLY A 46 -7.15 0.52 19.60
C GLY A 46 -5.98 0.21 18.67
N ALA A 47 -5.30 1.25 18.17
CA ALA A 47 -4.09 1.10 17.36
C ALA A 47 -2.96 0.40 18.13
N GLY A 48 -2.75 0.77 19.41
CA GLY A 48 -1.78 0.10 20.28
C GLY A 48 -2.07 -1.39 20.47
N ILE A 49 -3.34 -1.77 20.67
CA ILE A 49 -3.76 -3.18 20.78
C ILE A 49 -3.48 -3.95 19.48
N ILE A 50 -3.79 -3.35 18.32
CA ILE A 50 -3.52 -3.96 17.01
C ILE A 50 -2.02 -4.15 16.78
N ILE A 51 -1.21 -3.14 17.10
CA ILE A 51 0.25 -3.24 16.98
C ILE A 51 0.79 -4.36 17.87
N LEU A 52 0.36 -4.42 19.14
CA LEU A 52 0.76 -5.47 20.07
C LEU A 52 0.37 -6.86 19.55
N MET A 53 -0.84 -6.99 19.00
CA MET A 53 -1.33 -8.23 18.42
C MET A 53 -0.49 -8.65 17.20
N ILE A 54 -0.18 -7.73 16.29
CA ILE A 54 0.66 -8.00 15.10
C ILE A 54 2.05 -8.48 15.54
N PHE A 55 2.72 -7.75 16.43
CA PHE A 55 4.05 -8.15 16.94
C PHE A 55 4.02 -9.52 17.60
N GLY A 56 3.02 -9.78 18.45
CA GLY A 56 2.87 -11.04 19.17
C GLY A 56 2.56 -12.22 18.24
N TRP A 57 1.63 -12.04 17.31
CA TRP A 57 1.22 -13.08 16.37
C TRP A 57 2.35 -13.44 15.40
N PHE A 58 2.99 -12.45 14.77
CA PHE A 58 4.11 -12.74 13.87
C PHE A 58 5.31 -13.35 14.60
N SER A 59 5.58 -12.95 15.85
CA SER A 59 6.62 -13.59 16.67
C SER A 59 6.35 -15.09 16.90
N GLU A 60 5.09 -15.45 17.18
CA GLU A 60 4.66 -16.84 17.36
C GLU A 60 4.80 -17.64 16.05
N VAL A 61 4.36 -17.09 14.93
CA VAL A 61 4.54 -17.70 13.59
C VAL A 61 6.02 -17.91 13.25
N ILE A 62 6.88 -16.93 13.56
CA ILE A 62 8.32 -17.06 13.36
C ILE A 62 8.89 -18.19 14.23
N ARG A 63 8.46 -18.28 15.50
CA ARG A 63 8.91 -19.33 16.42
C ARG A 63 8.48 -20.72 15.95
N GLU A 64 7.23 -20.88 15.53
CA GLU A 64 6.68 -22.12 14.97
C GLU A 64 7.41 -22.55 13.69
N SER A 65 7.65 -21.59 12.79
CA SER A 65 8.45 -21.81 11.58
C SER A 65 9.86 -22.31 11.90
N ARG A 66 10.54 -21.67 12.87
CA ARG A 66 11.89 -22.08 13.30
C ARG A 66 11.91 -23.42 14.03
N ALA A 67 10.83 -23.80 14.68
CA ALA A 67 10.66 -25.11 15.29
C ALA A 67 10.40 -26.23 14.26
N SER A 68 10.40 -25.92 12.95
CA SER A 68 10.18 -26.88 11.86
C SER A 68 8.84 -27.63 11.98
N LEU A 69 7.82 -26.94 12.52
CA LEU A 69 6.48 -27.50 12.67
C LEU A 69 5.69 -27.51 11.35
N TYR A 70 6.11 -26.71 10.37
CA TYR A 70 5.44 -26.59 9.08
C TYR A 70 5.96 -27.64 8.09
N ASN A 71 5.03 -28.43 7.54
CA ASN A 71 5.33 -29.37 6.46
C ASN A 71 4.97 -28.76 5.09
N ALA A 72 5.19 -29.52 4.01
CA ALA A 72 4.94 -29.04 2.65
C ALA A 72 3.47 -28.64 2.38
N ALA A 73 2.51 -29.28 3.03
CA ALA A 73 1.10 -28.91 2.89
C ALA A 73 0.81 -27.53 3.52
N VAL A 74 1.41 -27.24 4.68
CA VAL A 74 1.31 -25.93 5.34
C VAL A 74 2.02 -24.85 4.51
N ASP A 75 3.19 -25.14 3.96
CA ASP A 75 3.90 -24.22 3.05
C ASP A 75 3.06 -23.89 1.80
N ALA A 76 2.42 -24.89 1.19
CA ALA A 76 1.51 -24.69 0.07
C ALA A 76 0.32 -23.80 0.45
N SER A 77 -0.31 -24.01 1.62
CA SER A 77 -1.38 -23.16 2.13
C SER A 77 -0.92 -21.71 2.33
N PHE A 78 0.26 -21.48 2.90
CA PHE A 78 0.78 -20.12 3.08
C PHE A 78 1.04 -19.42 1.75
N ARG A 79 1.58 -20.13 0.75
CA ARG A 79 1.78 -19.58 -0.60
C ARG A 79 0.45 -19.21 -1.26
N GLN A 80 -0.55 -20.08 -1.19
CA GLN A 80 -1.89 -19.78 -1.69
C GLN A 80 -2.51 -18.59 -0.97
N GLY A 81 -2.40 -18.54 0.37
CA GLY A 81 -2.88 -17.42 1.17
C GLY A 81 -2.25 -16.09 0.75
N MET A 82 -0.93 -16.07 0.53
CA MET A 82 -0.24 -14.86 0.06
C MET A 82 -0.69 -14.44 -1.35
N ILE A 83 -0.89 -15.40 -2.27
CA ILE A 83 -1.38 -15.10 -3.62
C ILE A 83 -2.78 -14.49 -3.57
N TRP A 84 -3.68 -15.08 -2.79
CA TRP A 84 -5.05 -14.55 -2.65
C TRP A 84 -5.10 -13.19 -1.96
N PHE A 85 -4.22 -12.97 -0.97
CA PHE A 85 -4.04 -11.65 -0.36
C PHE A 85 -3.58 -10.60 -1.37
N ILE A 86 -2.54 -10.88 -2.16
CA ILE A 86 -2.08 -9.95 -3.21
C ILE A 86 -3.20 -9.71 -4.23
N PHE A 87 -3.93 -10.76 -4.63
CA PHE A 87 -5.05 -10.62 -5.54
C PHE A 87 -6.15 -9.70 -4.99
N SER A 88 -6.50 -9.81 -3.70
CA SER A 88 -7.46 -8.89 -3.09
C SER A 88 -6.96 -7.44 -3.07
N GLU A 89 -5.67 -7.21 -2.83
CA GLU A 89 -5.10 -5.86 -2.90
C GLU A 89 -5.12 -5.29 -4.32
N ILE A 90 -4.87 -6.12 -5.35
CA ILE A 90 -5.00 -5.69 -6.75
C ILE A 90 -6.46 -5.29 -7.05
N MET A 91 -7.45 -6.05 -6.57
CA MET A 91 -8.86 -5.69 -6.75
C MET A 91 -9.23 -4.40 -5.99
N PHE A 92 -8.67 -4.20 -4.80
CA PHE A 92 -8.84 -2.96 -4.02
C PHE A 92 -8.33 -1.74 -4.81
N PHE A 93 -7.11 -1.79 -5.34
CA PHE A 93 -6.60 -0.72 -6.23
C PHE A 93 -7.42 -0.62 -7.52
N GLY A 94 -7.88 -1.74 -8.07
CA GLY A 94 -8.76 -1.81 -9.24
C GLY A 94 -10.04 -0.98 -9.06
N ALA A 95 -10.61 -0.93 -7.86
CA ALA A 95 -11.76 -0.08 -7.55
C ALA A 95 -11.42 1.41 -7.64
N PHE A 96 -10.26 1.84 -7.13
CA PHE A 96 -9.83 3.24 -7.21
C PHE A 96 -9.45 3.67 -8.63
N PHE A 97 -8.73 2.82 -9.37
CA PHE A 97 -8.47 3.07 -10.79
C PHE A 97 -9.77 3.09 -11.60
N GLY A 98 -10.72 2.21 -11.27
CA GLY A 98 -12.07 2.22 -11.84
C GLY A 98 -12.82 3.53 -11.55
N ALA A 99 -12.72 4.06 -10.34
CA ALA A 99 -13.31 5.36 -9.99
C ALA A 99 -12.66 6.52 -10.77
N LEU A 100 -11.32 6.54 -10.89
CA LEU A 100 -10.59 7.51 -11.71
C LEU A 100 -11.02 7.44 -13.18
N PHE A 101 -11.06 6.23 -13.75
CA PHE A 101 -11.48 5.99 -15.13
C PHE A 101 -12.92 6.44 -15.35
N TYR A 102 -13.84 6.06 -14.45
CA TYR A 102 -15.23 6.43 -14.55
C TYR A 102 -15.44 7.95 -14.47
N ALA A 103 -14.74 8.61 -13.56
CA ALA A 103 -14.77 10.06 -13.43
C ALA A 103 -14.30 10.75 -14.71
N ARG A 104 -13.13 10.34 -15.24
CA ARG A 104 -12.49 10.98 -16.39
C ARG A 104 -13.22 10.70 -17.71
N MET A 105 -13.67 9.48 -17.94
CA MET A 105 -14.21 9.06 -19.23
C MET A 105 -15.73 9.21 -19.36
N PHE A 106 -16.45 9.29 -18.24
CA PHE A 106 -17.91 9.35 -18.26
C PHE A 106 -18.44 10.55 -17.46
N ALA A 107 -18.14 10.62 -16.16
CA ALA A 107 -18.79 11.59 -15.30
C ALA A 107 -18.47 13.05 -15.69
N VAL A 108 -17.20 13.37 -15.95
CA VAL A 108 -16.78 14.72 -16.36
C VAL A 108 -17.32 15.10 -17.74
N PRO A 109 -17.21 14.26 -18.79
CA PRO A 109 -17.82 14.57 -20.09
C PRO A 109 -19.34 14.75 -20.04
N TRP A 110 -20.07 13.93 -19.27
CA TRP A 110 -21.51 14.11 -19.08
C TRP A 110 -21.82 15.43 -18.38
N LEU A 111 -21.06 15.80 -17.34
CA LEU A 111 -21.22 17.12 -16.70
C LEU A 111 -20.93 18.28 -17.65
N GLY A 112 -20.03 18.09 -18.62
CA GLY A 112 -19.76 19.04 -19.71
C GLY A 112 -20.79 19.05 -20.85
N GLY A 113 -21.87 18.26 -20.73
CA GLY A 113 -22.97 18.27 -21.69
C GLY A 113 -22.97 17.14 -22.71
N GLU A 114 -22.05 16.16 -22.62
CA GLU A 114 -22.07 15.01 -23.53
C GLU A 114 -23.28 14.09 -23.26
N GLY A 115 -23.98 13.70 -24.32
CA GLY A 115 -25.07 12.74 -24.26
C GLY A 115 -26.23 13.18 -23.36
N THR A 116 -26.54 12.36 -22.34
CA THR A 116 -27.65 12.63 -21.40
C THR A 116 -27.41 13.84 -20.49
N GLY A 117 -26.17 14.34 -20.42
CA GLY A 117 -25.81 15.48 -19.58
C GLY A 117 -26.04 16.86 -20.20
N ALA A 118 -26.43 16.94 -21.48
CA ALA A 118 -26.62 18.21 -22.20
C ALA A 118 -27.55 19.19 -21.46
N MET A 119 -28.70 18.69 -20.99
CA MET A 119 -29.65 19.52 -20.23
C MET A 119 -29.08 19.91 -18.87
N THR A 120 -28.39 19.00 -18.18
CA THR A 120 -27.75 19.29 -16.88
C THR A 120 -26.72 20.41 -17.00
N ASN A 121 -25.85 20.35 -18.02
CA ASN A 121 -24.88 21.41 -18.28
C ASN A 121 -25.60 22.74 -18.59
N GLN A 122 -26.56 22.74 -19.52
CA GLN A 122 -27.25 23.97 -19.93
C GLN A 122 -28.00 24.68 -18.79
N PHE A 123 -28.61 23.93 -17.85
CA PHE A 123 -29.42 24.52 -16.78
C PHE A 123 -28.67 24.69 -15.45
N LEU A 124 -27.79 23.76 -15.07
CA LEU A 124 -27.11 23.81 -13.77
C LEU A 124 -25.69 24.38 -13.87
N TRP A 125 -24.94 24.03 -14.91
CA TRP A 125 -23.51 24.33 -15.02
C TRP A 125 -23.12 24.89 -16.39
N PRO A 126 -23.75 25.97 -16.88
CA PRO A 126 -23.60 26.41 -18.27
C PRO A 126 -22.21 26.96 -18.60
N GLN A 127 -21.40 27.26 -17.58
CA GLN A 127 -20.01 27.69 -17.74
C GLN A 127 -18.98 26.57 -17.52
N PHE A 128 -19.42 25.36 -17.16
CA PHE A 128 -18.50 24.26 -16.90
C PHE A 128 -18.04 23.60 -18.21
N GLU A 129 -16.72 23.54 -18.39
CA GLU A 129 -16.09 22.83 -19.49
C GLU A 129 -15.52 21.48 -19.01
N ALA A 130 -15.81 20.41 -19.75
CA ALA A 130 -15.26 19.09 -19.49
C ALA A 130 -13.77 19.03 -19.87
N THR A 131 -12.93 19.42 -18.92
CA THR A 131 -11.47 19.30 -18.99
C THR A 131 -10.96 18.34 -17.92
N TRP A 132 -9.76 17.80 -18.14
CA TRP A 132 -9.06 17.01 -17.14
C TRP A 132 -7.61 17.47 -17.06
N PRO A 133 -7.05 17.68 -15.86
CA PRO A 133 -7.69 17.65 -14.53
C PRO A 133 -8.75 18.73 -14.29
N THR A 134 -9.69 18.49 -13.36
CA THR A 134 -10.74 19.45 -13.00
C THR A 134 -11.12 19.38 -11.51
N HIS A 135 -11.45 20.53 -10.92
CA HIS A 135 -12.10 20.65 -9.60
C HIS A 135 -13.64 20.50 -9.64
N GLY A 136 -14.19 20.21 -10.81
CA GLY A 136 -15.63 20.09 -11.05
C GLY A 136 -16.34 21.45 -11.18
N PRO A 137 -17.65 21.44 -11.48
CA PRO A 137 -18.40 22.64 -11.81
C PRO A 137 -18.66 23.60 -10.64
N ALA A 138 -18.45 23.14 -9.41
CA ALA A 138 -18.60 23.93 -8.19
C ALA A 138 -17.27 24.50 -7.68
N GLU A 139 -16.19 24.40 -8.46
CA GLU A 139 -14.85 24.94 -8.15
C GLU A 139 -14.34 24.50 -6.76
N LEU A 140 -14.58 23.23 -6.42
CA LEU A 140 -14.29 22.70 -5.08
C LEU A 140 -12.78 22.72 -4.80
N GLY A 141 -12.39 23.44 -3.76
CA GLY A 141 -10.99 23.54 -3.31
C GLY A 141 -10.15 24.56 -4.09
N GLY A 142 -10.77 25.36 -4.97
CA GLY A 142 -10.10 26.46 -5.67
C GLY A 142 -9.20 26.01 -6.82
N ASP A 143 -8.42 26.96 -7.34
CA ASP A 143 -7.45 26.70 -8.41
C ASP A 143 -6.28 25.85 -7.89
N PHE A 144 -5.85 24.90 -8.72
CA PHE A 144 -4.71 24.05 -8.42
C PHE A 144 -3.85 23.80 -9.65
N GLN A 145 -2.59 23.43 -9.41
CA GLN A 145 -1.68 22.96 -10.44
C GLN A 145 -1.38 21.47 -10.24
N THR A 146 -1.07 20.79 -11.34
CA THR A 146 -0.75 19.37 -11.35
C THR A 146 0.74 19.13 -11.16
N ILE A 147 1.09 18.02 -10.53
CA ILE A 147 2.49 17.60 -10.44
C ILE A 147 2.94 17.07 -11.81
N PRO A 148 4.01 17.62 -12.42
CA PRO A 148 4.50 17.14 -13.70
C PRO A 148 5.10 15.74 -13.57
N GLY A 149 4.65 14.80 -14.39
CA GLY A 149 5.09 13.40 -14.31
C GLY A 149 6.59 13.18 -14.54
N LEU A 150 7.25 14.00 -15.36
CA LEU A 150 8.68 13.87 -15.65
C LEU A 150 9.62 14.42 -14.55
N GLY A 151 9.06 14.97 -13.47
CA GLY A 151 9.81 15.46 -12.32
C GLY A 151 10.06 14.38 -11.26
N LEU A 152 9.64 14.67 -10.03
CA LEU A 152 9.74 13.75 -8.89
C LEU A 152 9.08 12.38 -9.13
N PRO A 153 7.91 12.28 -9.79
CA PRO A 153 7.26 10.99 -10.01
C PRO A 153 8.12 10.03 -10.85
N LEU A 154 8.82 10.55 -11.87
CA LEU A 154 9.75 9.75 -12.68
C LEU A 154 10.95 9.27 -11.86
N ILE A 155 11.51 10.12 -11.01
CA ILE A 155 12.62 9.76 -10.10
C ILE A 155 12.17 8.63 -9.16
N ASN A 156 11.00 8.77 -8.55
CA ASN A 156 10.40 7.75 -7.70
C ASN A 156 10.15 6.43 -8.43
N THR A 157 9.73 6.50 -9.69
CA THR A 157 9.59 5.33 -10.56
C THR A 157 10.92 4.60 -10.76
N LEU A 158 11.99 5.34 -11.07
CA LEU A 158 13.32 4.75 -11.22
C LEU A 158 13.85 4.14 -9.92
N ILE A 159 13.58 4.78 -8.77
CA ILE A 159 13.97 4.27 -7.45
C ILE A 159 13.27 2.93 -7.16
N LEU A 160 11.95 2.85 -7.34
CA LEU A 160 11.21 1.62 -7.09
C LEU A 160 11.64 0.49 -8.04
N LEU A 161 11.75 0.77 -9.33
CA LEU A 161 12.25 -0.23 -10.29
C LEU A 161 13.66 -0.73 -9.94
N THR A 162 14.54 0.17 -9.50
CA THR A 162 15.88 -0.20 -9.02
C THR A 162 15.78 -1.06 -7.77
N SER A 163 14.87 -0.77 -6.84
CA SER A 163 14.63 -1.57 -5.64
C SER A 163 14.14 -2.99 -5.96
N GLY A 164 13.32 -3.13 -7.02
CA GLY A 164 12.89 -4.42 -7.57
C GLY A 164 14.07 -5.23 -8.14
N VAL A 165 15.04 -4.58 -8.77
CA VAL A 165 16.28 -5.23 -9.21
C VAL A 165 17.12 -5.67 -8.01
N THR A 166 17.32 -4.81 -7.01
CA THR A 166 18.15 -5.15 -5.84
C THR A 166 17.57 -6.30 -5.03
N ILE A 167 16.25 -6.37 -4.84
CA ILE A 167 15.61 -7.50 -4.14
C ILE A 167 15.70 -8.80 -4.96
N THR A 168 15.66 -8.71 -6.29
CA THR A 168 15.86 -9.88 -7.16
C THR A 168 17.28 -10.42 -7.03
N ILE A 169 18.29 -9.54 -6.99
CA ILE A 169 19.69 -9.95 -6.76
C ILE A 169 19.85 -10.56 -5.36
N ALA A 170 19.19 -9.98 -4.33
CA ALA A 170 19.15 -10.55 -2.99
C ALA A 170 18.57 -11.98 -2.99
N HIS A 171 17.52 -12.25 -3.77
CA HIS A 171 16.94 -13.58 -3.92
C HIS A 171 17.97 -14.60 -4.43
N TRP A 172 18.71 -14.24 -5.48
CA TRP A 172 19.74 -15.11 -6.04
C TRP A 172 20.88 -15.35 -5.05
N ALA A 173 21.27 -14.33 -4.29
CA ALA A 173 22.25 -14.48 -3.21
C ALA A 173 21.77 -15.44 -2.12
N LEU A 174 20.49 -15.37 -1.72
CA LEU A 174 19.87 -16.30 -0.78
C LEU A 174 19.93 -17.74 -1.30
N LYS A 175 19.52 -17.99 -2.54
CA LYS A 175 19.56 -19.33 -3.18
C LYS A 175 20.99 -19.87 -3.30
N LYS A 176 21.97 -19.01 -3.60
CA LYS A 176 23.40 -19.38 -3.62
C LYS A 176 23.99 -19.56 -2.21
N GLY A 177 23.32 -19.08 -1.16
CA GLY A 177 23.79 -19.12 0.23
C GLY A 177 24.86 -18.08 0.53
N GLN A 178 24.94 -17.02 -0.27
CA GLN A 178 25.90 -15.93 -0.13
C GLN A 178 25.35 -14.89 0.87
N ARG A 179 25.57 -15.12 2.16
CA ARG A 179 24.96 -14.32 3.24
C ARG A 179 25.33 -12.84 3.19
N THR A 180 26.60 -12.51 2.95
CA THR A 180 27.04 -11.11 2.87
C THR A 180 26.37 -10.37 1.73
N ALA A 181 26.33 -10.98 0.53
CA ALA A 181 25.65 -10.41 -0.62
C ALA A 181 24.15 -10.24 -0.37
N LEU A 182 23.48 -11.26 0.20
CA LEU A 182 22.07 -11.18 0.59
C LEU A 182 21.79 -9.96 1.47
N LEU A 183 22.58 -9.77 2.53
CA LEU A 183 22.36 -8.66 3.46
C LEU A 183 22.61 -7.30 2.82
N LEU A 184 23.68 -7.16 2.03
CA LEU A 184 24.00 -5.91 1.34
C LEU A 184 22.87 -5.49 0.39
N TRP A 185 22.37 -6.42 -0.43
CA TRP A 185 21.30 -6.12 -1.38
C TRP A 185 19.95 -5.88 -0.70
N MET A 186 19.64 -6.59 0.39
CA MET A 186 18.44 -6.31 1.19
C MET A 186 18.49 -4.90 1.82
N ILE A 187 19.64 -4.49 2.36
CA ILE A 187 19.83 -3.13 2.90
C ILE A 187 19.68 -2.09 1.79
N ALA A 188 20.22 -2.34 0.60
CA ALA A 188 20.05 -1.46 -0.55
C ALA A 188 18.57 -1.30 -0.93
N THR A 189 17.80 -2.39 -0.99
CA THR A 189 16.34 -2.32 -1.24
C THR A 189 15.64 -1.47 -0.18
N VAL A 190 15.91 -1.70 1.10
CA VAL A 190 15.31 -0.92 2.20
C VAL A 190 15.69 0.55 2.12
N ALA A 191 16.93 0.88 1.78
CA ALA A 191 17.38 2.27 1.62
C ALA A 191 16.65 2.97 0.47
N LEU A 192 16.48 2.30 -0.67
CA LEU A 192 15.71 2.82 -1.82
C LEU A 192 14.23 3.00 -1.46
N ALA A 193 13.64 2.06 -0.71
CA ALA A 193 12.27 2.17 -0.21
C ALA A 193 12.08 3.40 0.70
N CYS A 194 12.99 3.62 1.66
CA CYS A 194 12.97 4.80 2.51
C CYS A 194 13.15 6.09 1.70
N LEU A 195 14.03 6.09 0.70
CA LEU A 195 14.24 7.24 -0.17
C LEU A 195 12.97 7.60 -0.95
N PHE A 196 12.28 6.60 -1.52
CA PHE A 196 10.99 6.80 -2.19
C PHE A 196 9.98 7.48 -1.25
N LEU A 197 9.85 7.00 -0.01
CA LEU A 197 8.91 7.55 0.97
C LEU A 197 9.23 9.01 1.34
N VAL A 198 10.51 9.37 1.44
CA VAL A 198 10.94 10.75 1.70
C VAL A 198 10.56 11.66 0.53
N ILE A 199 10.86 11.25 -0.70
CA ILE A 199 10.52 12.03 -1.91
C ILE A 199 9.00 12.16 -2.05
N GLN A 200 8.25 11.08 -1.80
CA GLN A 200 6.78 11.12 -1.88
C GLN A 200 6.18 12.05 -0.81
N SER A 201 6.75 12.05 0.39
CA SER A 201 6.31 12.97 1.46
C SER A 201 6.60 14.43 1.07
N TYR A 202 7.76 14.70 0.47
CA TYR A 202 8.09 16.03 -0.04
C TYR A 202 7.13 16.46 -1.16
N GLU A 203 6.80 15.56 -2.09
CA GLU A 203 5.82 15.82 -3.15
C GLU A 203 4.45 16.20 -2.58
N TYR A 204 3.97 15.52 -1.53
CA TYR A 204 2.70 15.88 -0.88
C TYR A 204 2.74 17.24 -0.21
N VAL A 205 3.84 17.59 0.46
CA VAL A 205 4.00 18.92 1.06
C VAL A 205 3.98 20.00 -0.03
N HIS A 206 4.73 19.80 -1.12
CA HIS A 206 4.74 20.71 -2.27
C HIS A 206 3.36 20.85 -2.93
N ALA A 207 2.64 19.73 -3.10
CA ALA A 207 1.29 19.72 -3.66
C ALA A 207 0.32 20.59 -2.84
N TYR A 208 0.34 20.43 -1.51
CA TYR A 208 -0.53 21.17 -0.60
C TYR A 208 -0.15 22.64 -0.46
N GLN A 209 1.14 22.97 -0.39
CA GLN A 209 1.62 24.32 -0.05
C GLN A 209 1.78 25.21 -1.28
N ASP A 210 2.32 24.66 -2.37
CA ASP A 210 2.74 25.46 -3.53
C ASP A 210 1.80 25.31 -4.73
N LEU A 211 1.14 24.15 -4.88
CA LEU A 211 0.28 23.86 -6.04
C LEU A 211 -1.22 24.00 -5.75
N GLY A 212 -1.63 24.21 -4.50
CA GLY A 212 -3.05 24.24 -4.13
C GLY A 212 -3.78 22.90 -4.32
N LEU A 213 -3.04 21.82 -4.58
CA LEU A 213 -3.58 20.48 -4.82
C LEU A 213 -3.75 19.78 -3.47
N THR A 214 -5.00 19.66 -3.04
CA THR A 214 -5.38 19.05 -1.75
C THR A 214 -6.39 17.93 -1.96
N LEU A 215 -6.66 17.15 -0.89
CA LEU A 215 -7.79 16.21 -0.86
C LEU A 215 -9.15 16.86 -1.19
N GLY A 216 -9.29 18.18 -0.97
CA GLY A 216 -10.50 18.94 -1.24
C GLY A 216 -10.57 19.57 -2.63
N SER A 217 -9.53 19.45 -3.46
CA SER A 217 -9.43 20.05 -4.81
C SER A 217 -10.23 19.23 -5.86
N GLY A 218 -11.52 19.01 -5.55
CA GLY A 218 -12.47 18.30 -6.37
C GLY A 218 -12.15 16.82 -6.63
N ILE A 219 -12.65 16.32 -7.76
CA ILE A 219 -12.52 14.90 -8.12
C ILE A 219 -11.07 14.51 -8.44
N TYR A 220 -10.29 15.41 -9.04
CA TYR A 220 -8.88 15.15 -9.32
C TYR A 220 -8.07 15.03 -8.03
N GLY A 221 -8.12 16.02 -7.14
CA GLY A 221 -7.37 15.99 -5.89
C GLY A 221 -7.72 14.81 -5.00
N SER A 222 -9.02 14.54 -4.82
CA SER A 222 -9.49 13.39 -4.04
C SER A 222 -9.03 12.04 -4.62
N THR A 223 -9.20 11.80 -5.93
CA THR A 223 -8.73 10.54 -6.54
C THR A 223 -7.21 10.43 -6.55
N PHE A 224 -6.48 11.53 -6.80
CA PHE A 224 -5.02 11.60 -6.74
C PHE A 224 -4.49 11.14 -5.37
N PHE A 225 -4.92 11.77 -4.27
CA PHE A 225 -4.41 11.47 -2.93
C PHE A 225 -4.93 10.14 -2.39
N MET A 226 -6.11 9.68 -2.78
CA MET A 226 -6.57 8.35 -2.37
C MET A 226 -5.74 7.25 -3.03
N LEU A 227 -5.50 7.35 -4.34
CA LEU A 227 -4.69 6.39 -5.10
C LEU A 227 -3.22 6.38 -4.63
N THR A 228 -2.58 7.55 -4.62
CA THR A 228 -1.17 7.67 -4.22
C THR A 228 -0.98 7.46 -2.71
N GLY A 229 -1.94 7.89 -1.88
CA GLY A 229 -1.90 7.73 -0.43
C GLY A 229 -2.01 6.27 0.01
N PHE A 230 -2.97 5.52 -0.54
CA PHE A 230 -3.06 4.08 -0.25
C PHE A 230 -1.85 3.32 -0.76
N HIS A 231 -1.30 3.67 -1.93
CA HIS A 231 -0.03 3.09 -2.38
C HIS A 231 1.12 3.41 -1.42
N GLY A 232 1.26 4.67 -0.98
CA GLY A 232 2.25 5.07 0.01
C GLY A 232 2.14 4.27 1.31
N LEU A 233 0.91 4.01 1.79
CA LEU A 233 0.67 3.14 2.95
C LEU A 233 1.20 1.71 2.70
N HIS A 234 0.96 1.15 1.51
CA HIS A 234 1.47 -0.17 1.13
C HIS A 234 2.99 -0.19 1.04
N VAL A 235 3.62 0.88 0.52
CA VAL A 235 5.09 1.01 0.50
C VAL A 235 5.64 1.07 1.92
N VAL A 236 5.01 1.80 2.84
CA VAL A 236 5.40 1.83 4.27
C VAL A 236 5.33 0.43 4.88
N ILE A 237 4.20 -0.27 4.72
CA ILE A 237 4.01 -1.63 5.24
C ILE A 237 5.05 -2.58 4.63
N GLY A 238 5.26 -2.51 3.31
CA GLY A 238 6.26 -3.29 2.60
C GLY A 238 7.68 -3.02 3.11
N THR A 239 8.01 -1.76 3.38
CA THR A 239 9.31 -1.36 3.92
C THR A 239 9.52 -1.94 5.32
N ILE A 240 8.51 -1.89 6.19
CA ILE A 240 8.57 -2.51 7.53
C ILE A 240 8.78 -4.02 7.40
N ILE A 241 8.06 -4.69 6.50
CA ILE A 241 8.23 -6.12 6.22
C ILE A 241 9.66 -6.41 5.76
N LEU A 242 10.20 -5.64 4.81
CA LEU A 242 11.57 -5.81 4.33
C LEU A 242 12.61 -5.60 5.41
N ILE A 243 12.43 -4.60 6.29
CA ILE A 243 13.30 -4.38 7.45
C ILE A 243 13.29 -5.62 8.35
N VAL A 244 12.11 -6.13 8.72
CA VAL A 244 11.97 -7.33 9.57
C VAL A 244 12.61 -8.55 8.90
N ILE A 245 12.40 -8.75 7.60
CA ILE A 245 12.99 -9.85 6.84
C ILE A 245 14.51 -9.71 6.74
N THR A 246 15.03 -8.50 6.58
CA THR A 246 16.48 -8.22 6.58
C THR A 246 17.10 -8.58 7.93
N ILE A 247 16.46 -8.18 9.04
CA ILE A 247 16.89 -8.55 10.40
C ILE A 247 16.87 -10.07 10.57
N ARG A 248 15.82 -10.75 10.10
CA ARG A 248 15.73 -12.22 10.15
C ARG A 248 16.81 -12.91 9.30
N CYS A 249 17.19 -12.35 8.15
CA CYS A 249 18.32 -12.81 7.36
C CYS A 249 19.64 -12.62 8.14
N ALA A 250 19.79 -11.50 8.85
CA ALA A 250 20.96 -11.20 9.66
C ALA A 250 21.11 -12.18 10.84
N PHE A 251 20.00 -12.70 11.37
CA PHE A 251 19.99 -13.79 12.36
C PHE A 251 20.05 -15.21 11.76
N GLY A 252 20.05 -15.35 10.43
CA GLY A 252 20.15 -16.65 9.75
C GLY A 252 18.89 -17.52 9.88
N HIS A 253 17.72 -16.90 9.97
CA HIS A 253 16.44 -17.62 10.08
C HIS A 253 15.96 -18.29 8.78
N PHE A 254 16.64 -18.06 7.66
CA PHE A 254 16.25 -18.56 6.34
C PHE A 254 17.33 -19.46 5.76
N SER A 255 16.89 -20.53 5.08
CA SER A 255 17.76 -21.49 4.39
C SER A 255 17.54 -21.44 2.88
N LYS A 256 18.43 -22.07 2.10
CA LYS A 256 18.28 -22.19 0.63
C LYS A 256 16.99 -22.91 0.21
N LYS A 257 16.41 -23.72 1.09
CA LYS A 257 15.20 -24.52 0.83
C LYS A 257 13.97 -23.94 1.53
N ASP A 258 14.16 -23.38 2.72
CA ASP A 258 13.09 -22.92 3.60
C ASP A 258 13.21 -21.41 3.81
N HIS A 259 12.54 -20.66 2.93
CA HIS A 259 12.57 -19.20 2.92
C HIS A 259 11.26 -18.57 2.42
N PHE A 260 10.13 -19.25 2.58
CA PHE A 260 8.83 -18.73 2.15
C PHE A 260 8.53 -17.32 2.70
N GLY A 261 8.81 -17.05 3.98
CA GLY A 261 8.59 -15.72 4.54
C GLY A 261 9.40 -14.60 3.84
N TRP A 262 10.56 -14.93 3.28
CA TRP A 262 11.34 -14.02 2.43
C TRP A 262 10.69 -13.88 1.05
N GLU A 263 10.27 -14.99 0.43
CA GLU A 263 9.60 -14.96 -0.89
C GLU A 263 8.27 -14.19 -0.85
N ALA A 264 7.47 -14.37 0.20
CA ALA A 264 6.22 -13.64 0.41
C ALA A 264 6.46 -12.12 0.48
N ALA A 265 7.51 -11.69 1.19
CA ALA A 265 7.89 -10.28 1.24
C ALA A 265 8.35 -9.75 -0.12
N ALA A 266 9.11 -10.54 -0.88
CA ALA A 266 9.53 -10.16 -2.22
C ALA A 266 8.34 -10.08 -3.21
N TRP A 267 7.40 -11.02 -3.13
CA TRP A 267 6.17 -10.98 -3.93
C TRP A 267 5.32 -9.74 -3.61
N TYR A 268 5.18 -9.40 -2.33
CA TYR A 268 4.49 -8.18 -1.91
C TYR A 268 5.20 -6.93 -2.45
N TRP A 269 6.54 -6.87 -2.35
CA TRP A 269 7.30 -5.73 -2.84
C TRP A 269 7.15 -5.52 -4.34
N HIS A 270 7.24 -6.58 -5.15
CA HIS A 270 6.99 -6.50 -6.59
C HIS A 270 5.54 -6.12 -6.92
N PHE A 271 4.56 -6.55 -6.12
CA PHE A 271 3.18 -6.08 -6.27
C PHE A 271 3.09 -4.56 -6.08
N VAL A 272 3.72 -4.02 -5.04
CA VAL A 272 3.76 -2.58 -4.78
C VAL A 272 4.43 -1.81 -5.93
N ASP A 273 5.52 -2.35 -6.51
CA ASP A 273 6.17 -1.78 -7.70
C ASP A 273 5.22 -1.72 -8.91
N VAL A 274 4.48 -2.81 -9.17
CA VAL A 274 3.56 -2.88 -10.34
C VAL A 274 2.40 -1.90 -10.18
N VAL A 275 1.84 -1.77 -8.99
CA VAL A 275 0.78 -0.77 -8.72
C VAL A 275 1.31 0.64 -8.96
N TRP A 276 2.55 0.94 -8.55
CA TRP A 276 3.18 2.24 -8.82
C TRP A 276 3.27 2.55 -10.31
N LEU A 277 3.64 1.58 -11.15
CA LEU A 277 3.68 1.80 -12.61
C LEU A 277 2.30 2.17 -13.17
N GLY A 278 1.24 1.55 -12.66
CA GLY A 278 -0.13 1.93 -12.99
C GLY A 278 -0.45 3.36 -12.55
N LEU A 279 -0.06 3.75 -11.33
CA LEU A 279 -0.23 5.12 -10.82
C LEU A 279 0.53 6.13 -11.68
N PHE A 280 1.81 5.89 -11.93
CA PHE A 280 2.65 6.74 -12.76
C PHE A 280 2.00 6.98 -14.13
N LEU A 281 1.54 5.93 -14.80
CA LEU A 281 0.91 6.04 -16.11
C LEU A 281 -0.44 6.80 -16.06
N PHE A 282 -1.37 6.36 -15.22
CA PHE A 282 -2.77 6.84 -15.29
C PHE A 282 -3.04 8.12 -14.49
N VAL A 283 -2.17 8.47 -13.54
CA VAL A 283 -2.33 9.65 -12.68
C VAL A 283 -1.41 10.78 -13.11
N TYR A 284 -0.15 10.48 -13.47
CA TYR A 284 0.86 11.52 -13.72
C TYR A 284 1.16 11.78 -15.20
N VAL A 285 0.85 10.83 -16.10
CA VAL A 285 1.18 10.93 -17.53
C VAL A 285 -0.06 11.15 -18.39
N VAL A 286 -1.07 10.30 -18.23
CA VAL A 286 -2.36 10.39 -18.93
C VAL A 286 -3.34 11.21 -18.12
#